data_AF-A0A1C6BXE6-F1
#
_entry.id   AF-A0A1C6BXE6-F1
#
_cell.length_a   1.000
_cell.length_b   1.000
_cell.length_c   1.000
_cell.angle_alpha   90.00
_cell.angle_beta   90.00
_cell.angle_gamma   90.00
#
_symmetry.space_group_name_H-M   'P 1'
#
loop_
_entity.id
_entity.type
_entity.pdbx_description
1 polymer ?
#
loop_
_entity_poly.entity_id
_entity_poly.type
_entity_poly.pdbx_seq_one_letter_code
_entity_poly.pdbx_strand_id
1 'polypeptide(L)'
;MPLYFYFINRNITERELNLSSCNCHEITNRFGQVKALNRMAIRLLNGLIALKEEILNKVLSYQMFTMNYLLLIEHILREAKLYHKYVQMLETDGKIDMQSMKEVECFWNQSMMEHALFIRGLLDSSETELINSADTFAADYSALLNSCHNAQIIAEKADSSTVILLSTHPVESI
;
A
#
# COMPACT_ATOMS: atom_id res chain seq x y z
N MET A 1 35.39 -47.36 8.87
CA MET A 1 34.72 -46.04 8.82
C MET A 1 35.68 -45.03 8.24
N PRO A 2 35.44 -44.43 7.06
CA PRO A 2 36.24 -43.32 6.59
C PRO A 2 35.74 -42.01 7.23
N LEU A 3 36.66 -41.29 7.86
CA LEU A 3 36.49 -39.91 8.31
C LEU A 3 36.41 -39.00 7.08
N TYR A 4 35.25 -38.43 6.81
CA TYR A 4 35.11 -37.35 5.84
C TYR A 4 35.75 -36.08 6.43
N PHE A 5 36.95 -35.75 5.97
CA PHE A 5 37.53 -34.43 6.15
C PHE A 5 36.78 -33.45 5.23
N TYR A 6 35.96 -32.58 5.83
CA TYR A 6 35.40 -31.42 5.12
C TYR A 6 36.54 -30.47 4.75
N PHE A 7 36.90 -30.42 3.47
CA PHE A 7 37.81 -29.41 2.95
C PHE A 7 37.10 -28.05 2.93
N ILE A 8 37.54 -27.12 3.78
CA ILE A 8 37.08 -25.73 3.73
C ILE A 8 37.68 -25.07 2.47
N ASN A 9 36.82 -24.59 1.58
CA ASN A 9 37.22 -23.96 0.33
C ASN A 9 37.74 -22.54 0.57
N ARG A 10 39.06 -22.40 0.70
CA ARG A 10 39.74 -21.11 0.93
C ARG A 10 39.53 -20.07 -0.17
N ASN A 11 39.19 -20.47 -1.39
CA ASN A 11 38.89 -19.52 -2.47
C ASN A 11 37.63 -18.71 -2.17
N ILE A 12 36.67 -19.26 -1.42
CA ILE A 12 35.47 -18.50 -1.04
C ILE A 12 35.86 -17.40 -0.05
N THR A 13 36.66 -17.73 0.96
CA THR A 13 37.16 -16.76 1.95
C THR A 13 38.02 -15.65 1.31
N GLU A 14 38.89 -15.99 0.35
CA GLU A 14 39.66 -14.97 -0.38
C GLU A 14 38.77 -14.07 -1.24
N ARG A 15 37.71 -14.63 -1.87
CA ARG A 15 36.76 -13.82 -2.64
C ARG A 15 35.93 -12.90 -1.74
N GLU A 16 35.54 -13.35 -0.55
CA GLU A 16 34.86 -12.51 0.45
C GLU A 16 35.75 -11.38 0.95
N LEU A 17 37.03 -11.64 1.22
CA LEU A 17 37.99 -10.60 1.62
C LEU A 17 38.24 -9.56 0.52
N ASN A 18 38.07 -9.96 -0.75
CA ASN A 18 38.19 -9.08 -1.91
C ASN A 18 36.88 -8.37 -2.29
N LEU A 19 35.79 -8.57 -1.54
CA LEU A 19 34.58 -7.77 -1.70
C LEU A 19 34.83 -6.36 -1.16
N SER A 20 35.27 -5.46 -2.03
CA SER A 20 35.22 -4.03 -1.76
C SER A 20 33.79 -3.52 -1.93
N SER A 21 33.27 -2.75 -0.97
CA SER A 21 32.01 -2.02 -1.18
C SER A 21 32.18 -1.11 -2.41
N CYS A 22 31.16 -1.02 -3.27
CA CYS A 22 31.15 -0.10 -4.40
C CYS A 22 31.63 1.31 -4.01
N ASN A 23 32.24 2.01 -4.96
CA ASN A 23 32.85 3.32 -4.75
C ASN A 23 31.84 4.26 -4.05
N CYS A 24 32.19 4.75 -2.85
CA CYS A 24 31.26 5.46 -1.96
C CYS A 24 30.60 6.67 -2.65
N HIS A 25 31.31 7.28 -3.61
CA HIS A 25 30.81 8.41 -4.37
C HIS A 25 29.61 8.06 -5.26
N GLU A 26 29.58 6.88 -5.89
CA GLU A 26 28.46 6.44 -6.73
C GLU A 26 27.20 6.18 -5.89
N ILE A 27 27.40 5.60 -4.70
CA ILE A 27 26.33 5.37 -3.73
C ILE A 27 25.74 6.71 -3.27
N THR A 28 26.57 7.67 -2.86
CA THR A 28 26.11 9.01 -2.44
C THR A 28 25.38 9.77 -3.55
N ASN A 29 25.87 9.68 -4.80
CA ASN A 29 25.22 10.31 -5.94
C ASN A 29 23.81 9.72 -6.18
N ARG A 30 23.70 8.38 -6.15
CA ARG A 30 22.40 7.68 -6.27
C ARG A 30 21.42 8.08 -5.17
N PHE A 31 21.87 8.18 -3.92
CA PHE A 31 21.03 8.65 -2.82
C PHE A 31 20.51 10.08 -3.06
N GLY A 32 21.36 10.99 -3.54
CA GLY A 32 20.96 12.35 -3.90
C GLY A 32 19.89 12.39 -4.99
N GLN A 33 20.04 11.54 -6.02
CA GLN A 33 19.08 11.43 -7.12
C GLN A 33 17.72 10.89 -6.65
N VAL A 34 17.71 9.82 -5.84
CA VAL A 34 16.48 9.26 -5.27
C VAL A 34 15.78 10.28 -4.38
N LYS A 35 16.53 11.03 -3.57
CA LYS A 35 15.98 12.10 -2.73
C LYS A 35 15.32 13.21 -3.55
N ALA A 36 15.99 13.63 -4.63
CA ALA A 36 15.42 14.63 -5.55
C ALA A 36 14.14 14.11 -6.21
N LEU A 37 14.12 12.82 -6.62
CA LEU A 37 12.95 12.16 -7.19
C LEU A 37 11.78 12.10 -6.21
N ASN A 38 12.02 11.65 -4.97
CA ASN A 38 10.99 11.56 -3.93
C ASN A 38 10.37 12.93 -3.63
N ARG A 39 11.20 13.96 -3.47
CA ARG A 39 10.73 15.34 -3.23
C ARG A 39 9.91 15.88 -4.41
N MET A 40 10.32 15.56 -5.63
CA MET A 40 9.55 15.92 -6.83
C MET A 40 8.20 15.20 -6.84
N ALA A 41 8.16 13.89 -6.57
CA ALA A 41 6.94 13.11 -6.51
C ALA A 41 5.97 13.65 -5.44
N ILE A 42 6.45 13.94 -4.23
CA ILE A 42 5.65 14.56 -3.15
C ILE A 42 5.01 15.88 -3.62
N ARG A 43 5.80 16.76 -4.25
CA ARG A 43 5.27 18.04 -4.77
C ARG A 43 4.19 17.84 -5.83
N LEU A 44 4.40 16.92 -6.76
CA LEU A 44 3.43 16.60 -7.82
C LEU A 44 2.17 15.96 -7.25
N LEU A 45 2.30 15.09 -6.26
CA LEU A 45 1.17 14.45 -5.56
C LEU A 45 0.35 15.47 -4.80
N ASN A 46 0.96 16.44 -4.10
CA ASN A 46 0.24 17.54 -3.48
C ASN A 46 -0.57 18.35 -4.50
N GLY A 47 0.01 18.62 -5.68
CA GLY A 47 -0.70 19.28 -6.78
C GLY A 47 -1.88 18.44 -7.32
N LEU A 48 -1.69 17.14 -7.51
CA LEU A 48 -2.74 16.22 -7.96
C LEU A 48 -3.88 16.10 -6.95
N ILE A 49 -3.54 15.96 -5.66
CA ILE A 49 -4.51 15.88 -4.56
C ILE A 49 -5.36 17.16 -4.52
N ALA A 50 -4.72 18.33 -4.51
CA ALA A 50 -5.41 19.61 -4.50
C ALA A 50 -6.33 19.78 -5.72
N LEU A 51 -5.84 19.41 -6.92
CA LEU A 51 -6.63 19.45 -8.15
C LEU A 51 -7.87 18.53 -8.05
N LYS A 52 -7.70 17.29 -7.58
CA LYS A 52 -8.81 16.33 -7.47
C LYS A 52 -9.82 16.73 -6.40
N GLU A 53 -9.37 17.32 -5.28
CA GLU A 53 -10.25 17.88 -4.25
C GLU A 53 -11.04 19.09 -4.79
N GLU A 54 -10.40 19.98 -5.54
CA GLU A 54 -11.08 21.10 -6.19
C GLU A 54 -12.14 20.62 -7.18
N ILE A 55 -11.79 19.67 -8.06
CA ILE A 55 -12.74 19.06 -9.01
C ILE A 55 -13.91 18.42 -8.26
N LEU A 56 -13.63 17.61 -7.24
CA LEU A 56 -14.67 16.95 -6.43
C LEU A 56 -15.64 17.97 -5.83
N ASN A 57 -15.09 19.02 -5.20
CA ASN A 57 -15.87 20.10 -4.61
C ASN A 57 -16.73 20.84 -5.64
N LYS A 58 -16.18 21.15 -6.83
CA LYS A 58 -16.93 21.82 -7.90
C LYS A 58 -18.02 20.94 -8.49
N VAL A 59 -17.81 19.63 -8.59
CA VAL A 59 -18.85 18.70 -9.05
C VAL A 59 -19.97 18.61 -8.00
N LEU A 60 -19.63 18.48 -6.73
CA LEU A 60 -20.59 18.44 -5.62
C LEU A 60 -21.39 19.73 -5.45
N SER A 61 -20.79 20.89 -5.75
CA SER A 61 -21.44 22.19 -5.70
C SER A 61 -22.18 22.57 -7.00
N TYR A 62 -22.27 21.64 -7.96
CA TYR A 62 -22.88 21.85 -9.29
C TYR A 62 -22.20 22.98 -10.11
N GLN A 63 -20.94 23.27 -9.82
CA GLN A 63 -20.12 24.27 -10.51
C GLN A 63 -19.24 23.68 -11.62
N MET A 64 -19.27 22.36 -11.81
CA MET A 64 -18.54 21.67 -12.87
C MET A 64 -19.29 20.43 -13.32
N PHE A 65 -19.42 20.27 -14.64
CA PHE A 65 -19.88 19.03 -15.26
C PHE A 65 -18.69 18.18 -15.69
N THR A 66 -18.82 16.86 -15.53
CA THR A 66 -17.78 15.89 -15.86
C THR A 66 -18.42 14.59 -16.29
N MET A 67 -17.73 13.83 -17.15
CA MET A 67 -18.10 12.45 -17.48
C MET A 67 -17.52 11.43 -16.48
N ASN A 68 -16.60 11.87 -15.61
CA ASN A 68 -16.08 11.02 -14.55
C ASN A 68 -17.14 10.77 -13.48
N TYR A 69 -17.32 9.51 -13.08
CA TYR A 69 -18.10 9.18 -11.89
C TYR A 69 -17.51 9.89 -10.65
N LEU A 70 -18.38 10.34 -9.75
CA LEU A 70 -17.96 10.96 -8.49
C LEU A 70 -17.02 10.01 -7.71
N LEU A 71 -17.41 8.72 -7.65
CA LEU A 71 -16.63 7.66 -7.03
C LEU A 71 -15.23 7.49 -7.66
N LEU A 72 -15.08 7.70 -8.97
CA LEU A 72 -13.78 7.63 -9.65
C LEU A 72 -12.84 8.77 -9.22
N ILE A 73 -13.40 9.96 -8.96
CA ILE A 73 -12.60 11.11 -8.48
C ILE A 73 -12.11 10.82 -7.06
N GLU A 74 -12.99 10.33 -6.18
CA GLU A 74 -12.62 9.93 -4.82
C GLU A 74 -11.63 8.77 -4.79
N HIS A 75 -11.80 7.79 -5.68
CA HIS A 75 -10.90 6.64 -5.84
C HIS A 75 -9.46 7.11 -6.14
N ILE A 76 -9.28 7.93 -7.18
CA ILE A 76 -7.96 8.49 -7.54
C ILE A 76 -7.38 9.31 -6.38
N LEU A 77 -8.23 10.02 -5.63
CA LEU A 77 -7.81 10.79 -4.47
C LEU A 77 -7.27 9.90 -3.34
N ARG A 78 -7.93 8.77 -3.06
CA ARG A 78 -7.46 7.76 -2.07
C ARG A 78 -6.10 7.18 -2.48
N GLU A 79 -5.93 6.79 -3.74
CA GLU A 79 -4.67 6.26 -4.27
C GLU A 79 -3.53 7.30 -4.22
N ALA A 80 -3.81 8.54 -4.62
CA ALA A 80 -2.82 9.63 -4.57
C ALA A 80 -2.36 9.91 -3.13
N LYS A 81 -3.29 9.90 -2.17
CA LYS A 81 -2.98 10.05 -0.73
C LYS A 81 -2.15 8.88 -0.21
N LEU A 82 -2.46 7.64 -0.60
CA LEU A 82 -1.68 6.46 -0.22
C LEU A 82 -0.25 6.54 -0.77
N TYR A 83 -0.09 6.87 -2.06
CA TYR A 83 1.23 6.98 -2.67
C TYR A 83 2.03 8.13 -2.05
N HIS A 84 1.40 9.27 -1.77
CA HIS A 84 2.03 10.38 -1.07
C HIS A 84 2.58 9.95 0.30
N LYS A 85 1.77 9.22 1.09
CA LYS A 85 2.20 8.65 2.38
C LYS A 85 3.44 7.77 2.20
N TYR A 86 3.44 6.85 1.24
CA TYR A 86 4.59 5.96 1.00
C TYR A 86 5.87 6.70 0.61
N VAL A 87 5.79 7.69 -0.28
CA VAL A 87 6.97 8.47 -0.69
C VAL A 87 7.49 9.32 0.48
N GLN A 88 6.61 9.88 1.31
CA GLN A 88 7.02 10.61 2.52
C GLN A 88 7.76 9.72 3.53
N MET A 89 7.29 8.49 3.74
CA MET A 89 7.94 7.52 4.62
C MET A 89 9.31 7.11 4.08
N LEU A 90 9.41 6.86 2.77
CA LEU A 90 10.70 6.59 2.13
C LEU A 90 11.68 7.76 2.26
N GLU A 91 11.21 9.00 2.10
CA GLU A 91 12.06 10.21 2.22
C GLU A 91 12.51 10.47 3.67
N THR A 92 11.68 10.14 4.66
CA THR A 92 11.93 10.43 6.08
C THR A 92 12.63 9.29 6.80
N ASP A 93 12.11 8.07 6.66
CA ASP A 93 12.50 6.88 7.43
C ASP A 93 13.36 5.90 6.62
N GLY A 94 13.45 6.09 5.29
CA GLY A 94 14.17 5.19 4.38
C GLY A 94 13.50 3.83 4.18
N LYS A 95 12.31 3.63 4.75
CA LYS A 95 11.52 2.39 4.67
C LYS A 95 10.04 2.71 4.64
N ILE A 96 9.27 1.84 3.99
CA ILE A 96 7.81 1.84 4.14
C ILE A 96 7.52 1.00 5.36
N ASP A 97 7.07 1.63 6.43
CA ASP A 97 6.40 0.91 7.51
C ASP A 97 5.05 0.45 6.97
N MET A 98 4.97 -0.85 6.66
CA MET A 98 3.76 -1.41 6.11
C MET A 98 2.69 -1.25 7.20
N GLN A 99 1.65 -0.47 6.89
CA GLN A 99 0.33 -0.70 7.47
C GLN A 99 0.10 -2.21 7.54
N SER A 100 -0.54 -2.70 8.63
CA SER A 100 -0.66 -4.14 8.83
C SER A 100 -1.10 -4.78 7.51
N MET A 101 -0.52 -5.93 7.13
CA MET A 101 -0.78 -6.54 5.80
C MET A 101 -2.28 -6.58 5.44
N LYS A 102 -3.13 -6.64 6.48
CA LYS A 102 -4.59 -6.51 6.45
C LYS A 102 -5.12 -5.14 5.98
N GLU A 103 -4.60 -4.02 6.48
CA GLU A 103 -4.99 -2.67 6.03
C GLU A 103 -4.69 -2.46 4.54
N VAL A 104 -3.53 -2.96 4.08
CA VAL A 104 -3.16 -2.93 2.66
C VAL A 104 -4.10 -3.80 1.83
N GLU A 105 -4.44 -5.00 2.32
CA GLU A 105 -5.41 -5.89 1.67
C GLU A 105 -6.79 -5.23 1.54
N CYS A 106 -7.34 -4.65 2.61
CA CYS A 106 -8.63 -3.96 2.59
C CYS A 106 -8.63 -2.81 1.57
N PHE A 107 -7.57 -2.00 1.55
CA PHE A 107 -7.43 -0.89 0.59
C PHE A 107 -7.50 -1.37 -0.86
N TRP A 108 -6.75 -2.43 -1.19
CA TRP A 108 -6.73 -2.94 -2.56
C TRP A 108 -8.00 -3.71 -2.92
N ASN A 109 -8.62 -4.44 -1.99
CA ASN A 109 -9.92 -5.09 -2.23
C ASN A 109 -11.01 -4.07 -2.58
N GLN A 110 -11.07 -2.95 -1.86
CA GLN A 110 -11.97 -1.85 -2.22
C GLN A 110 -11.63 -1.28 -3.60
N SER A 111 -10.36 -1.03 -3.86
CA SER A 111 -9.91 -0.45 -5.14
C SER A 111 -10.27 -1.35 -6.33
N MET A 112 -10.08 -2.65 -6.21
CA MET A 112 -10.41 -3.62 -7.26
C MET A 112 -11.93 -3.80 -7.45
N MET A 113 -12.71 -3.78 -6.37
CA MET A 113 -14.17 -3.73 -6.46
C MET A 113 -14.63 -2.50 -7.26
N GLU A 114 -14.07 -1.33 -6.95
CA GLU A 114 -14.40 -0.08 -7.65
C GLU A 114 -13.98 -0.13 -9.13
N HIS A 115 -12.81 -0.70 -9.46
CA HIS A 115 -12.38 -0.91 -10.85
C HIS A 115 -13.36 -1.78 -11.63
N ALA A 116 -13.83 -2.88 -11.04
CA ALA A 116 -14.83 -3.74 -11.68
C ALA A 116 -16.13 -2.98 -11.96
N LEU A 117 -16.59 -2.15 -11.01
CA LEU A 117 -17.76 -1.29 -11.20
C LEU A 117 -17.54 -0.22 -12.29
N PHE A 118 -16.34 0.36 -12.38
CA PHE A 118 -16.02 1.32 -13.45
C PHE A 118 -16.01 0.65 -14.82
N ILE A 119 -15.42 -0.55 -14.94
CA ILE A 119 -15.45 -1.32 -16.20
C ILE A 119 -16.89 -1.58 -16.61
N ARG A 120 -17.71 -2.12 -15.70
CA ARG A 120 -19.14 -2.35 -15.92
C ARG A 120 -19.87 -1.10 -16.42
N GLY A 121 -19.62 0.05 -15.80
CA GLY A 121 -20.29 1.31 -16.15
C GLY A 121 -19.83 1.96 -17.46
N LEU A 122 -18.62 1.64 -17.92
CA LEU A 122 -18.01 2.23 -19.11
C LEU A 122 -18.13 1.36 -20.38
N LEU A 123 -18.56 0.11 -20.24
CA LEU A 123 -18.85 -0.77 -21.38
C LEU A 123 -20.11 -0.32 -22.14
N ASP A 124 -20.15 -0.61 -23.44
CA ASP A 124 -21.37 -0.46 -24.22
C ASP A 124 -22.44 -1.41 -23.68
N SER A 125 -23.70 -0.95 -23.64
CA SER A 125 -24.81 -1.73 -23.09
C SER A 125 -25.08 -3.05 -23.82
N SER A 126 -24.57 -3.23 -25.04
CA SER A 126 -24.65 -4.50 -25.78
C SER A 126 -23.64 -5.56 -25.31
N GLU A 127 -22.58 -5.18 -24.59
CA GLU A 127 -21.49 -6.07 -24.13
C GLU A 127 -21.89 -6.90 -22.89
N THR A 128 -22.98 -7.65 -23.02
CA THR A 128 -23.67 -8.32 -21.90
C THR A 128 -22.77 -9.31 -21.15
N GLU A 129 -21.92 -10.06 -21.86
CA GLU A 129 -21.00 -11.03 -21.24
C GLU A 129 -19.91 -10.34 -20.40
N LEU A 130 -19.38 -9.21 -20.89
CA LEU A 130 -18.35 -8.44 -20.19
C LEU A 130 -18.94 -7.71 -18.98
N ILE A 131 -20.16 -7.18 -19.10
CA ILE A 131 -20.90 -6.58 -17.98
C ILE A 131 -21.10 -7.61 -16.86
N ASN A 132 -21.58 -8.82 -17.19
CA ASN A 132 -21.78 -9.89 -16.21
C ASN A 132 -20.46 -10.33 -15.55
N SER A 133 -19.36 -10.33 -16.31
CA SER A 133 -18.03 -10.65 -15.78
C SER A 133 -17.56 -9.58 -14.79
N ALA A 134 -17.73 -8.30 -15.13
CA ALA A 134 -17.40 -7.19 -14.25
C ALA A 134 -18.27 -7.19 -12.97
N ASP A 135 -19.56 -7.51 -13.07
CA ASP A 135 -20.46 -7.66 -11.93
C ASP A 135 -19.99 -8.79 -10.98
N THR A 136 -19.53 -9.91 -11.55
CA THR A 136 -19.00 -11.03 -10.76
C THR A 136 -17.73 -10.60 -10.00
N PHE A 137 -16.79 -9.92 -10.66
CA PHE A 137 -15.59 -9.41 -9.99
C PHE A 137 -15.93 -8.39 -8.88
N ALA A 138 -16.89 -7.49 -9.12
CA ALA A 138 -17.31 -6.55 -8.09
C ALA A 138 -17.88 -7.28 -6.86
N ALA A 139 -18.66 -8.35 -7.07
CA ALA A 139 -19.19 -9.16 -5.98
C ALA A 139 -18.08 -9.91 -5.21
N ASP A 140 -17.13 -10.52 -5.92
CA ASP A 140 -16.01 -11.26 -5.32
C ASP A 140 -15.14 -10.35 -4.45
N TYR A 141 -14.76 -9.17 -4.97
CA TYR A 141 -13.97 -8.21 -4.21
C TYR A 141 -14.76 -7.59 -3.05
N SER A 142 -16.08 -7.40 -3.20
CA SER A 142 -16.93 -6.99 -2.07
C SER A 142 -16.92 -8.03 -0.95
N ALA A 143 -16.97 -9.32 -1.28
CA ALA A 143 -16.87 -10.40 -0.30
C ALA A 143 -15.50 -10.41 0.41
N LEU A 144 -14.41 -10.25 -0.35
CA LEU A 144 -13.06 -10.14 0.22
C LEU A 144 -12.90 -8.91 1.13
N LEU A 145 -13.45 -7.76 0.72
CA LEU A 145 -13.45 -6.54 1.51
C LEU A 145 -14.19 -6.72 2.83
N ASN A 146 -15.35 -7.38 2.82
CA ASN A 146 -16.11 -7.68 4.04
C ASN A 146 -15.34 -8.61 4.98
N SER A 147 -14.70 -9.65 4.43
CA SER A 147 -13.84 -10.55 5.20
C SER A 147 -12.66 -9.82 5.84
N CYS A 148 -12.03 -8.90 5.11
CA CYS A 148 -10.91 -8.09 5.62
C CYS A 148 -11.34 -7.18 6.78
N HIS A 149 -12.47 -6.47 6.65
CA HIS A 149 -13.01 -5.65 7.75
C HIS A 149 -13.36 -6.49 8.99
N ASN A 150 -13.96 -7.66 8.81
CA ASN A 150 -14.27 -8.56 9.92
C ASN A 150 -12.99 -9.02 10.65
N ALA A 151 -11.92 -9.34 9.90
CA ALA A 151 -10.64 -9.74 10.46
C ALA A 151 -9.94 -8.60 11.23
N GLN A 152 -10.13 -7.34 10.82
CA GLN A 152 -9.64 -6.17 11.56
C GLN A 152 -10.38 -6.00 12.89
N ILE A 153 -11.71 -6.05 12.88
CA ILE A 153 -12.54 -5.95 14.10
C ILE A 153 -12.15 -7.04 15.12
N ILE A 154 -11.90 -8.26 14.66
CA ILE A 154 -11.47 -9.37 15.53
C ILE A 154 -10.08 -9.09 16.13
N ALA A 155 -9.15 -8.57 15.32
CA ALA A 155 -7.80 -8.26 15.78
C ALA A 155 -7.78 -7.14 16.84
N GLU A 156 -8.56 -6.08 16.62
CA GLU A 156 -8.70 -4.97 17.59
C GLU A 156 -9.30 -5.44 18.92
N LYS A 157 -10.33 -6.30 18.86
CA LYS A 157 -10.93 -6.89 20.07
C LYS A 157 -9.96 -7.80 20.82
N ALA A 158 -9.15 -8.57 20.10
CA ALA A 158 -8.13 -9.43 20.71
C ALA A 158 -7.06 -8.60 21.44
N ASP A 159 -6.56 -7.53 20.80
CA ASP A 159 -5.55 -6.65 21.39
C ASP A 159 -6.10 -5.90 22.64
N SER A 160 -7.33 -5.41 22.57
CA SER A 160 -7.99 -4.77 23.71
C SER A 160 -8.24 -5.73 24.87
N SER A 161 -8.45 -7.03 24.60
CA SER A 161 -8.61 -8.07 25.63
C SER A 161 -7.27 -8.45 26.28
N THR A 162 -6.18 -8.41 25.52
CA THR A 162 -4.80 -8.63 26.03
C THR A 162 -4.35 -7.49 26.94
N VAL A 163 -4.69 -6.24 26.61
CA VAL A 163 -4.38 -5.07 27.47
C VAL A 163 -5.13 -5.14 28.80
N ILE A 164 -6.39 -5.59 28.80
CA ILE A 164 -7.17 -5.75 30.04
C ILE A 164 -6.53 -6.83 30.93
N LEU A 165 -6.13 -7.98 30.37
CA LEU A 165 -5.50 -9.05 31.14
C LEU A 165 -4.17 -8.63 31.78
N LEU A 166 -3.33 -7.86 31.07
CA LEU A 166 -2.06 -7.33 31.61
C LEU A 166 -2.26 -6.29 32.72
N SER A 167 -3.39 -5.59 32.74
CA SER A 167 -3.72 -4.60 33.79
C SER A 167 -4.28 -5.19 35.09
N THR A 168 -4.62 -6.49 35.10
CA THR A 168 -5.29 -7.15 36.23
C THR A 168 -4.38 -8.01 37.12
N HIS A 169 -3.05 -7.98 36.93
CA HIS A 169 -2.14 -8.62 37.89
C HIS A 169 -2.11 -7.81 39.21
N PRO A 170 -2.58 -8.37 40.35
CA PRO A 170 -2.45 -7.70 41.63
C PRO A 170 -0.96 -7.63 41.96
N VAL A 171 -0.50 -6.44 42.36
CA VAL A 171 0.79 -6.31 43.07
C VAL A 171 0.62 -7.08 44.37
N GLU A 172 1.18 -8.28 44.44
CA GLU A 172 1.31 -9.01 45.70
C GLU A 172 2.21 -8.18 46.62
N SER A 173 1.59 -7.61 47.65
CA SER A 173 2.25 -6.89 48.74
C SER A 173 3.08 -7.86 49.58
N ILE A 174 4.37 -7.50 49.74
CA ILE A 174 5.33 -8.07 50.69
C ILE A 174 4.79 -8.04 52.12
#